data_AF-A0A2N1SDC7-F1
#
_entry.id   AF-A0A2N1SDC7-F1
#
_cell.length_a   1.000
_cell.length_b   1.000
_cell.length_c   1.000
_cell.angle_alpha   90.00
_cell.angle_beta   90.00
_cell.angle_gamma   90.00
#
_symmetry.space_group_name_H-M   'P 1'
#
loop_
_entity.id
_entity.type
_entity.pdbx_description
1 polymer ?
#
loop_
_entity_poly.entity_id
_entity_poly.type
_entity_poly.pdbx_seq_one_letter_code
_entity_poly.pdbx_strand_id
1 'polypeptide(L)'
;MLKDHKPDQLWFSFVEEIQAFQYSISSLDRIWEVLFPSRDDTWHHLRIVNYLESFVFVDIAGNAGALEFQESGGIKPLQGFADPQLDLWGELIGSAMAWLRQVRKDWIATNKRVQLEFPLELRQGTVPQSLIRASFPAIYRLDADLGTVKTQKIIALIEDGFLWKLEHTERKSLTANEYFNYCRIAYIAARCEGELFDENFSGRELYRMFADGRDDGLLQIDGDSNEEFSDWIDHRHPLRRTGGHPWEIKRGGNTTHISLVVYRPTYSQNGRFVVELHGESLGRMAETLRMFLAILEAGLPISIANAEAVRKRLLAQDTVGIIPAHVSHHRANQRFRKDQDVFEVMHYKDIGRYKRRVTPFITWEALPILRPLDS
;
A
#
# COMPACT_ATOMS: atom_id res chain seq x y z
N MET A 1 -23.85 10.76 -21.04
CA MET A 1 -23.11 11.64 -21.96
C MET A 1 -23.56 13.08 -21.78
N LEU A 2 -22.87 13.81 -20.90
CA LEU A 2 -22.98 15.27 -20.88
C LEU A 2 -22.47 15.82 -22.22
N LYS A 3 -23.33 16.53 -22.94
CA LYS A 3 -22.91 17.41 -24.06
C LYS A 3 -22.26 18.66 -23.46
N ASP A 4 -21.24 19.20 -24.13
CA ASP A 4 -20.44 20.37 -23.71
C ASP A 4 -21.28 21.42 -22.97
N HIS A 5 -21.13 21.49 -21.65
CA HIS A 5 -21.84 22.47 -20.83
C HIS A 5 -21.06 23.78 -20.87
N LYS A 6 -21.75 24.87 -21.21
CA LYS A 6 -21.14 26.20 -21.19
C LYS A 6 -20.96 26.64 -19.73
N PRO A 7 -19.74 26.93 -19.28
CA PRO A 7 -19.51 27.44 -17.93
C PRO A 7 -20.23 28.78 -17.75
N ASP A 8 -20.86 28.94 -16.59
CA ASP A 8 -21.40 30.24 -16.17
C ASP A 8 -20.28 31.13 -15.59
N GLN A 9 -20.63 32.37 -15.26
CA GLN A 9 -19.68 33.36 -14.74
C GLN A 9 -19.03 32.91 -13.41
N LEU A 10 -19.68 32.03 -12.64
CA LEU A 10 -19.18 31.56 -11.35
C LEU A 10 -17.88 30.77 -11.50
N TRP A 11 -17.77 29.93 -12.53
CA TRP A 11 -16.57 29.12 -12.80
C TRP A 11 -15.35 29.98 -13.15
N PHE A 12 -15.52 30.95 -14.06
CA PHE A 12 -14.46 31.88 -14.42
C PHE A 12 -13.99 32.68 -13.21
N SER A 13 -14.92 33.23 -12.44
CA SER A 13 -14.58 33.96 -11.21
C SER A 13 -13.89 33.07 -10.18
N PHE A 14 -14.25 31.80 -10.07
CA PHE A 14 -13.59 30.87 -9.15
C PHE A 14 -12.15 30.57 -9.56
N VAL A 15 -11.92 30.28 -10.84
CA VAL A 15 -10.58 30.04 -11.36
C VAL A 15 -9.68 31.27 -11.23
N GLU A 16 -10.22 32.46 -11.45
CA GLU A 16 -9.51 33.71 -11.21
C GLU A 16 -9.17 33.89 -9.71
N GLU A 17 -10.15 33.65 -8.83
CA GLU A 17 -9.97 33.83 -7.37
C GLU A 17 -8.96 32.84 -6.78
N ILE A 18 -9.04 31.54 -7.13
CA ILE A 18 -8.13 30.53 -6.54
C ILE A 18 -6.67 30.76 -6.92
N GLN A 19 -6.41 31.34 -8.10
CA GLN A 19 -5.06 31.68 -8.54
C GLN A 19 -4.40 32.78 -7.69
N ALA A 20 -5.18 33.52 -6.89
CA ALA A 20 -4.67 34.48 -5.92
C ALA A 20 -4.14 33.82 -4.62
N PHE A 21 -4.17 32.49 -4.51
CA PHE A 21 -3.71 31.73 -3.35
C PHE A 21 -2.47 30.90 -3.65
N GLN A 22 -1.67 30.64 -2.62
CA GLN A 22 -0.52 29.74 -2.67
C GLN A 22 -0.95 28.33 -3.08
N TYR A 23 -0.08 27.68 -3.86
CA TYR A 23 -0.25 26.32 -4.36
C TYR A 23 0.99 25.48 -4.05
N SER A 24 0.79 24.16 -4.06
CA SER A 24 1.89 23.20 -4.12
C SER A 24 2.21 22.84 -5.57
N ILE A 25 3.44 22.39 -5.84
CA ILE A 25 3.87 21.93 -7.16
C ILE A 25 4.15 20.43 -7.08
N SER A 26 3.60 19.67 -8.01
CA SER A 26 3.96 18.27 -8.24
C SER A 26 4.30 18.10 -9.71
N SER A 27 5.54 17.71 -10.01
CA SER A 27 6.08 17.70 -11.38
C SER A 27 5.98 19.08 -12.04
N LEU A 28 4.99 19.30 -12.90
CA LEU A 28 4.72 20.59 -13.57
C LEU A 28 3.36 21.20 -13.17
N ASP A 29 2.61 20.52 -12.32
CA ASP A 29 1.22 20.84 -12.03
C ASP A 29 1.12 21.73 -10.79
N ARG A 30 0.28 22.77 -10.85
CA ARG A 30 -0.06 23.58 -9.69
C ARG A 30 -1.28 22.97 -9.01
N ILE A 31 -1.17 22.74 -7.70
CA ILE A 31 -2.20 22.04 -6.93
C ILE A 31 -2.65 22.91 -5.76
N TRP A 32 -3.94 23.18 -5.71
CA TRP A 32 -4.63 23.76 -4.56
C TRP A 32 -5.46 22.70 -3.87
N GLU A 33 -5.37 22.67 -2.54
CA GLU A 33 -6.19 21.82 -1.67
C GLU A 33 -7.03 22.75 -0.81
N VAL A 34 -8.34 22.75 -1.01
CA VAL A 34 -9.28 23.66 -0.33
C VAL A 34 -10.21 22.85 0.56
N LEU A 35 -10.06 23.04 1.87
CA LEU A 35 -10.96 22.51 2.90
C LEU A 35 -11.95 23.59 3.31
N PHE A 36 -13.25 23.33 3.18
CA PHE A 36 -14.28 24.31 3.48
C PHE A 36 -15.59 23.64 3.91
N PRO A 37 -16.37 24.28 4.80
CA PRO A 37 -17.75 23.89 5.06
C PRO A 37 -18.71 24.48 4.02
N SER A 38 -19.74 23.73 3.67
CA SER A 38 -20.95 24.21 2.98
C SER A 38 -21.86 25.00 3.94
N ARG A 39 -23.01 25.47 3.44
CA ARG A 39 -23.97 26.27 4.23
C ARG A 39 -24.62 25.51 5.38
N ASP A 40 -24.69 24.19 5.28
CA ASP A 40 -25.20 23.26 6.29
C ASP A 40 -24.08 22.72 7.21
N ASP A 41 -22.90 23.34 7.19
CA ASP A 41 -21.70 22.94 7.95
C ASP A 41 -21.15 21.54 7.58
N THR A 42 -21.53 21.00 6.42
CA THR A 42 -20.91 19.80 5.86
C THR A 42 -19.52 20.15 5.31
N TRP A 43 -18.49 19.41 5.72
CA TRP A 43 -17.11 19.69 5.30
C TRP A 43 -16.77 19.00 3.98
N HIS A 44 -16.13 19.76 3.09
CA HIS A 44 -15.67 19.35 1.77
C HIS A 44 -14.16 19.48 1.64
N HIS A 45 -13.59 18.65 0.77
CA HIS A 45 -12.19 18.69 0.36
C HIS A 45 -12.12 18.74 -1.15
N LEU A 46 -11.86 19.92 -1.68
CA LEU A 46 -11.71 20.16 -3.11
C LEU A 46 -10.23 20.23 -3.48
N ARG A 47 -9.83 19.38 -4.42
CA ARG A 47 -8.52 19.47 -5.07
C ARG A 47 -8.66 20.08 -6.45
N ILE A 48 -7.87 21.11 -6.72
CA ILE A 48 -7.80 21.77 -8.03
C ILE A 48 -6.39 21.60 -8.56
N VAL A 49 -6.28 21.06 -9.78
CA VAL A 49 -5.01 20.86 -10.47
C VAL A 49 -5.02 21.68 -11.75
N ASN A 50 -4.10 22.62 -11.88
CA ASN A 50 -3.86 23.31 -13.14
C ASN A 50 -2.77 22.58 -13.93
N TYR A 51 -3.15 22.15 -15.14
CA TYR A 51 -2.27 21.52 -16.11
C TYR A 51 -2.46 22.18 -17.46
N LEU A 52 -1.40 22.81 -17.98
CA LEU A 52 -1.44 23.60 -19.22
C LEU A 52 -2.55 24.67 -19.16
N GLU A 53 -3.52 24.61 -20.08
CA GLU A 53 -4.64 25.56 -20.18
C GLU A 53 -5.92 25.06 -19.48
N SER A 54 -5.83 23.95 -18.74
CA SER A 54 -6.96 23.29 -18.10
C SER A 54 -6.88 23.32 -16.57
N PHE A 55 -8.04 23.40 -15.93
CA PHE A 55 -8.20 23.18 -14.50
C PHE A 55 -9.01 21.91 -14.27
N VAL A 56 -8.43 20.95 -13.58
CA VAL A 56 -9.09 19.72 -13.16
C VAL A 56 -9.56 19.88 -11.72
N PHE A 57 -10.84 19.63 -11.50
CA PHE A 57 -11.51 19.72 -10.21
C PHE A 57 -11.89 18.32 -9.74
N VAL A 58 -11.50 17.99 -8.50
CA VAL A 58 -11.79 16.71 -7.88
C VAL A 58 -12.37 16.95 -6.49
N ASP A 59 -13.62 16.51 -6.29
CA ASP A 59 -14.21 16.39 -4.97
C ASP A 59 -13.65 15.13 -4.30
N ILE A 60 -12.68 15.30 -3.41
CA ILE A 60 -11.89 14.20 -2.84
C ILE A 60 -12.75 13.33 -1.92
N ALA A 61 -13.66 13.95 -1.17
CA ALA A 61 -14.43 13.29 -0.12
C ALA A 61 -15.88 13.01 -0.50
N GLY A 62 -16.39 13.61 -1.58
CA GLY A 62 -17.77 13.48 -2.01
C GLY A 62 -17.97 12.71 -3.32
N ASN A 63 -19.18 12.84 -3.85
CA ASN A 63 -19.68 12.05 -4.98
C ASN A 63 -19.89 12.90 -6.23
N ALA A 64 -19.37 14.13 -6.26
CA ALA A 64 -19.60 15.05 -7.38
C ALA A 64 -18.86 14.62 -8.67
N GLY A 65 -18.00 13.61 -8.61
CA GLY A 65 -17.16 13.16 -9.73
C GLY A 65 -15.94 14.07 -9.92
N ALA A 66 -15.31 13.99 -11.09
CA ALA A 66 -14.24 14.90 -11.47
C ALA A 66 -14.56 15.55 -12.82
N LEU A 67 -14.17 16.81 -12.96
CA LEU A 67 -14.38 17.58 -14.18
C LEU A 67 -13.14 18.35 -14.58
N GLU A 68 -13.05 18.62 -15.87
CA GLU A 68 -12.08 19.50 -16.48
C GLU A 68 -12.79 20.77 -16.94
N PHE A 69 -12.21 21.91 -16.57
CA PHE A 69 -12.63 23.24 -17.02
C PHE A 69 -11.54 23.82 -17.91
N GLN A 70 -11.93 24.24 -19.12
CA GLN A 70 -11.11 25.02 -20.03
C GLN A 70 -11.83 26.32 -20.35
N GLU A 71 -11.15 27.45 -20.25
CA GLU A 71 -11.76 28.77 -20.49
C GLU A 71 -12.37 28.88 -21.90
N SER A 72 -11.70 28.31 -22.90
CA SER A 72 -12.16 28.28 -24.30
C SER A 72 -13.00 27.04 -24.64
N GLY A 73 -12.87 25.96 -23.86
CA GLY A 73 -13.37 24.63 -24.18
C GLY A 73 -14.57 24.15 -23.35
N GLY A 74 -14.97 24.90 -22.32
CA GLY A 74 -16.11 24.60 -21.45
C GLY A 74 -15.82 23.57 -20.36
N ILE A 75 -16.88 22.97 -19.79
CA ILE A 75 -16.78 21.95 -18.74
C ILE A 75 -16.97 20.57 -19.35
N LYS A 76 -16.03 19.66 -19.05
CA LYS A 76 -16.04 18.28 -19.54
C LYS A 76 -15.85 17.28 -18.40
N PRO A 77 -16.48 16.10 -18.47
CA PRO A 77 -16.19 15.02 -17.53
C PRO A 77 -14.75 14.54 -17.69
N LEU A 78 -14.08 14.24 -16.57
CA LEU A 78 -12.76 13.64 -16.61
C LEU A 78 -12.87 12.13 -16.86
N GLN A 79 -12.15 11.61 -17.87
CA GLN A 79 -12.15 10.18 -18.15
C GLN A 79 -11.62 9.37 -16.95
N GLY A 80 -12.26 8.22 -16.69
CA GLY A 80 -11.89 7.34 -15.57
C GLY A 80 -12.54 7.71 -14.24
N PHE A 81 -13.32 8.79 -14.17
CA PHE A 81 -14.13 9.17 -13.02
C PHE A 81 -15.62 8.97 -13.31
N ALA A 82 -16.44 8.97 -12.25
CA ALA A 82 -17.89 9.01 -12.40
C ALA A 82 -18.32 10.31 -13.11
N ASP A 83 -19.40 10.22 -13.90
CA ASP A 83 -19.97 11.37 -14.59
C ASP A 83 -20.27 12.49 -13.57
N PRO A 84 -19.81 13.73 -13.81
CA PRO A 84 -19.95 14.80 -12.85
C PRO A 84 -21.40 15.26 -12.73
N GLN A 85 -21.84 15.48 -11.51
CA GLN A 85 -23.16 16.03 -11.22
C GLN A 85 -23.06 17.56 -11.16
N LEU A 86 -23.36 18.23 -12.29
CA LEU A 86 -23.10 19.67 -12.43
C LEU A 86 -23.86 20.55 -11.41
N ASP A 87 -25.07 20.16 -11.01
CA ASP A 87 -25.84 20.92 -10.01
C ASP A 87 -25.13 20.90 -8.64
N LEU A 88 -24.60 19.74 -8.22
CA LEU A 88 -23.77 19.63 -7.01
C LEU A 88 -22.51 20.47 -7.13
N TRP A 89 -21.87 20.49 -8.30
CA TRP A 89 -20.68 21.30 -8.52
C TRP A 89 -20.94 22.80 -8.42
N GLY A 90 -22.10 23.29 -8.90
CA GLY A 90 -22.48 24.70 -8.72
C GLY A 90 -22.55 25.10 -7.26
N GLU A 91 -23.15 24.26 -6.41
CA GLU A 91 -23.23 24.49 -4.96
C GLU A 91 -21.85 24.41 -4.27
N LEU A 92 -21.02 23.45 -4.67
CA LEU A 92 -19.66 23.27 -4.16
C LEU A 92 -18.77 24.48 -4.50
N ILE A 93 -18.75 24.91 -5.76
CA ILE A 93 -17.99 26.09 -6.20
C ILE A 93 -18.51 27.36 -5.53
N GLY A 94 -19.83 27.50 -5.39
CA GLY A 94 -20.42 28.63 -4.68
C GLY A 94 -19.97 28.70 -3.20
N SER A 95 -19.95 27.55 -2.52
CA SER A 95 -19.49 27.44 -1.12
C SER A 95 -17.99 27.66 -0.99
N ALA A 96 -17.19 27.08 -1.89
CA ALA A 96 -15.75 27.28 -1.94
C ALA A 96 -15.40 28.76 -2.21
N MET A 97 -16.06 29.41 -3.15
CA MET A 97 -15.90 30.85 -3.43
C MET A 97 -16.20 31.70 -2.18
N ALA A 98 -17.29 31.41 -1.47
CA ALA A 98 -17.62 32.10 -0.23
C ALA A 98 -16.55 31.88 0.86
N TRP A 99 -15.93 30.70 0.88
CA TRP A 99 -14.82 30.39 1.78
C TRP A 99 -13.55 31.14 1.41
N LEU A 100 -13.15 31.16 0.13
CA LEU A 100 -11.97 31.92 -0.34
C LEU A 100 -12.05 33.40 0.07
N ARG A 101 -13.24 34.00 -0.03
CA ARG A 101 -13.49 35.38 0.43
C ARG A 101 -13.29 35.57 1.93
N GLN A 102 -13.57 34.55 2.75
CA GLN A 102 -13.28 34.59 4.19
C GLN A 102 -11.77 34.46 4.45
N VAL A 103 -11.10 33.53 3.76
CA VAL A 103 -9.66 33.35 3.85
C VAL A 103 -8.92 34.64 3.46
N ARG A 104 -9.36 35.35 2.40
CA ARG A 104 -8.75 36.62 1.99
C ARG A 104 -8.87 37.72 3.06
N LYS A 105 -9.96 37.73 3.83
CA LYS A 105 -10.16 38.70 4.92
C LYS A 105 -9.27 38.41 6.13
N ASP A 106 -9.17 37.15 6.52
CA ASP A 106 -8.32 36.70 7.64
C ASP A 106 -7.94 35.23 7.44
N TRP A 107 -6.81 35.00 6.77
CA TRP A 107 -6.38 33.65 6.45
C TRP A 107 -5.93 32.88 7.69
N ILE A 108 -5.41 33.56 8.72
CA ILE A 108 -4.95 32.89 9.94
C ILE A 108 -6.14 32.36 10.74
N ALA A 109 -7.15 33.21 11.01
CA ALA A 109 -8.34 32.78 11.75
C ALA A 109 -9.12 31.71 10.97
N THR A 110 -9.23 31.85 9.65
CA THR A 110 -9.96 30.89 8.82
C THR A 110 -9.26 29.52 8.77
N ASN A 111 -7.93 29.48 8.59
CA ASN A 111 -7.19 28.21 8.65
C ASN A 111 -7.19 27.60 10.06
N LYS A 112 -7.17 28.41 11.13
CA LYS A 112 -7.35 27.90 12.49
C LYS A 112 -8.70 27.19 12.66
N ARG A 113 -9.77 27.72 12.06
CA ARG A 113 -11.09 27.08 12.03
C ARG A 113 -11.03 25.71 11.38
N VAL A 114 -10.36 25.57 10.22
CA VAL A 114 -10.13 24.27 9.57
C VAL A 114 -9.45 23.28 10.50
N GLN A 115 -8.38 23.70 11.19
CA GLN A 115 -7.63 22.82 12.11
C GLN A 115 -8.50 22.30 13.27
N LEU A 116 -9.46 23.10 13.75
CA LEU A 116 -10.33 22.76 14.87
C LEU A 116 -11.56 21.94 14.45
N GLU A 117 -12.16 22.28 13.32
CA GLU A 117 -13.50 21.81 12.94
C GLU A 117 -13.49 20.74 11.86
N PHE A 118 -12.43 20.61 11.04
CA PHE A 118 -12.41 19.62 9.97
C PHE A 118 -12.57 18.19 10.54
N PRO A 119 -13.55 17.39 10.10
CA PRO A 119 -13.91 16.14 10.75
C PRO A 119 -12.75 15.15 10.83
N LEU A 120 -12.54 14.54 12.00
CA LEU A 120 -11.49 13.52 12.20
C LEU A 120 -11.64 12.31 11.26
N GLU A 121 -12.88 12.00 10.85
CA GLU A 121 -13.16 10.92 9.88
C GLU A 121 -12.68 11.21 8.47
N LEU A 122 -12.36 12.46 8.16
CA LEU A 122 -11.80 12.89 6.88
C LEU A 122 -10.28 13.17 6.96
N ARG A 123 -9.66 12.98 8.13
CA ARG A 123 -8.22 13.21 8.34
C ARG A 123 -7.41 11.94 8.13
N GLN A 124 -6.16 12.13 7.76
CA GLN A 124 -5.13 11.09 7.71
C GLN A 124 -4.20 11.22 8.93
N GLY A 125 -3.75 10.10 9.49
CA GLY A 125 -2.83 10.11 10.63
C GLY A 125 -2.27 8.73 10.92
N THR A 126 -1.46 8.62 11.95
CA THR A 126 -0.91 7.33 12.41
C THR A 126 -1.13 7.14 13.90
N VAL A 127 -1.19 5.88 14.33
CA VAL A 127 -1.31 5.51 15.74
C VAL A 127 -0.45 4.28 16.04
N PRO A 128 0.22 4.19 17.21
CA PRO A 128 1.02 3.02 17.55
C PRO A 128 0.20 1.72 17.56
N GLN A 129 0.70 0.67 16.91
CA GLN A 129 0.04 -0.64 16.86
C GLN A 129 -0.13 -1.24 18.27
N SER A 130 0.82 -1.01 19.18
CA SER A 130 0.76 -1.43 20.57
C SER A 130 -0.48 -0.88 21.31
N LEU A 131 -0.85 0.38 21.06
CA LEU A 131 -2.05 0.99 21.64
C LEU A 131 -3.34 0.37 21.06
N ILE A 132 -3.35 0.09 19.76
CA ILE A 132 -4.46 -0.61 19.10
C ILE A 132 -4.60 -2.02 19.70
N ARG A 133 -3.53 -2.81 19.81
CA ARG A 133 -3.60 -4.15 20.44
C ARG A 133 -4.10 -4.09 21.89
N ALA A 134 -3.68 -3.07 22.65
CA ALA A 134 -4.10 -2.89 24.04
C ALA A 134 -5.56 -2.39 24.18
N SER A 135 -6.14 -1.82 23.12
CA SER A 135 -7.49 -1.25 23.13
C SER A 135 -8.54 -2.18 22.50
N PHE A 136 -8.14 -3.03 21.55
CA PHE A 136 -9.03 -3.88 20.76
C PHE A 136 -8.75 -5.35 21.06
N PRO A 137 -9.45 -5.97 22.02
CA PRO A 137 -9.15 -7.34 22.45
C PRO A 137 -9.41 -8.40 21.35
N ALA A 138 -10.28 -8.10 20.39
CA ALA A 138 -10.66 -9.02 19.32
C ALA A 138 -9.90 -8.78 18.00
N ILE A 139 -8.94 -7.85 17.97
CA ILE A 139 -8.16 -7.60 16.75
C ILE A 139 -7.26 -8.81 16.46
N TYR A 140 -7.11 -9.15 15.17
CA TYR A 140 -6.15 -10.17 14.75
C TYR A 140 -4.74 -9.82 15.24
N ARG A 141 -4.02 -10.85 15.69
CA ARG A 141 -2.68 -10.75 16.26
C ARG A 141 -1.78 -11.80 15.64
N LEU A 142 -0.83 -11.33 14.83
CA LEU A 142 0.16 -12.18 14.19
C LEU A 142 0.97 -13.01 15.20
N ASP A 143 1.37 -12.40 16.32
CA ASP A 143 2.11 -13.08 17.39
C ASP A 143 1.29 -14.20 18.05
N ALA A 144 -0.03 -14.01 18.17
CA ALA A 144 -0.93 -15.01 18.73
C ALA A 144 -1.17 -16.17 17.75
N ASP A 145 -1.38 -15.87 16.47
CA ASP A 145 -1.59 -16.87 15.41
C ASP A 145 -0.32 -17.71 15.16
N LEU A 146 0.85 -17.09 15.19
CA LEU A 146 2.12 -17.79 15.07
C LEU A 146 2.48 -18.59 16.34
N GLY A 147 2.06 -18.10 17.50
CA GLY A 147 2.36 -18.66 18.81
C GLY A 147 3.68 -18.14 19.40
N THR A 148 3.77 -18.13 20.73
CA THR A 148 4.88 -17.50 21.48
C THR A 148 6.25 -18.05 21.12
N VAL A 149 6.40 -19.38 21.02
CA VAL A 149 7.69 -20.02 20.78
C VAL A 149 8.26 -19.63 19.41
N LYS A 150 7.44 -19.73 18.36
CA LYS A 150 7.83 -19.38 16.99
C LYS A 150 8.08 -17.87 16.85
N THR A 151 7.24 -17.06 17.48
CA THR A 151 7.42 -15.59 17.52
C THR A 151 8.77 -15.21 18.11
N GLN A 152 9.12 -15.73 19.28
CA GLN A 152 10.40 -15.42 19.93
C GLN A 152 11.59 -15.92 19.12
N LYS A 153 11.48 -17.11 18.51
CA LYS A 153 12.53 -17.65 17.62
C LYS A 153 12.81 -16.71 16.44
N ILE A 154 11.78 -16.19 15.77
CA ILE A 154 11.95 -15.28 14.63
C ILE A 154 12.56 -13.95 15.08
N ILE A 155 12.09 -13.39 16.20
CA ILE A 155 12.64 -12.14 16.75
C ILE A 155 14.13 -12.31 17.04
N ALA A 156 14.52 -13.38 17.74
CA ALA A 156 15.91 -13.66 18.07
C ALA A 156 16.78 -13.81 16.81
N LEU A 157 16.33 -14.56 15.80
CA LEU A 157 17.06 -14.69 14.53
C LEU A 157 17.35 -13.34 13.87
N ILE A 158 16.38 -12.42 13.91
CA ILE A 158 16.53 -11.09 13.30
C ILE A 158 17.47 -10.22 14.14
N GLU A 159 17.29 -10.19 15.47
CA GLU A 159 18.09 -9.38 16.40
C GLU A 159 19.55 -9.84 16.49
N ASP A 160 19.81 -11.15 16.38
CA ASP A 160 21.16 -11.73 16.41
C ASP A 160 21.91 -11.55 15.07
N GLY A 161 21.28 -10.91 14.08
CA GLY A 161 21.86 -10.72 12.74
C GLY A 161 22.05 -12.04 11.99
N PHE A 162 21.29 -13.08 12.32
CA PHE A 162 21.41 -14.40 11.67
C PHE A 162 21.26 -14.28 10.15
N LEU A 163 20.29 -13.49 9.70
CA LEU A 163 20.00 -13.30 8.27
C LEU A 163 21.05 -12.46 7.52
N TRP A 164 22.04 -11.89 8.23
CA TRP A 164 23.09 -11.06 7.61
C TRP A 164 24.31 -11.88 7.25
N LYS A 165 24.37 -13.14 7.70
CA LYS A 165 25.46 -14.07 7.45
C LYS A 165 25.22 -14.84 6.15
N LEU A 166 26.18 -14.76 5.23
CA LEU A 166 26.06 -15.32 3.88
C LEU A 166 25.89 -16.85 3.88
N GLU A 167 26.44 -17.55 4.87
CA GLU A 167 26.24 -19.00 5.03
C GLU A 167 24.80 -19.40 5.35
N HIS A 168 23.98 -18.46 5.84
CA HIS A 168 22.59 -18.69 6.17
C HIS A 168 21.61 -18.24 5.08
N THR A 169 22.06 -17.41 4.13
CA THR A 169 21.18 -16.81 3.12
C THR A 169 21.59 -17.08 1.68
N GLU A 170 22.83 -17.48 1.43
CA GLU A 170 23.36 -17.68 0.08
C GLU A 170 23.82 -19.10 -0.20
N ARG A 171 23.50 -19.60 -1.40
CA ARG A 171 23.98 -20.89 -1.93
C ARG A 171 24.98 -20.70 -3.06
N LYS A 172 25.98 -21.59 -3.13
CA LYS A 172 26.96 -21.62 -4.22
C LYS A 172 26.43 -22.26 -5.50
N SER A 173 25.44 -23.14 -5.37
CA SER A 173 24.80 -23.88 -6.44
C SER A 173 23.34 -24.07 -6.09
N LEU A 174 22.49 -24.08 -7.10
CA LEU A 174 21.07 -24.37 -6.99
C LEU A 174 20.61 -25.10 -8.26
N THR A 175 19.84 -26.17 -8.14
CA THR A 175 19.13 -26.80 -9.26
C THR A 175 17.63 -26.52 -9.17
N ALA A 176 16.88 -26.78 -10.25
CA ALA A 176 15.42 -26.63 -10.22
C ALA A 176 14.77 -27.56 -9.19
N ASN A 177 15.23 -28.81 -9.08
CA ASN A 177 14.69 -29.76 -8.10
C ASN A 177 15.01 -29.36 -6.66
N GLU A 178 16.18 -28.77 -6.42
CA GLU A 178 16.49 -28.18 -5.11
C GLU A 178 15.57 -27.00 -4.78
N TYR A 179 15.33 -26.08 -5.74
CA TYR A 179 14.34 -25.01 -5.56
C TYR A 179 12.94 -25.56 -5.27
N PHE A 180 12.51 -26.59 -6.01
CA PHE A 180 11.24 -27.24 -5.76
C PHE A 180 11.17 -27.92 -4.39
N ASN A 181 12.30 -28.37 -3.83
CA ASN A 181 12.35 -28.88 -2.46
C ASN A 181 12.08 -27.77 -1.42
N TYR A 182 12.55 -26.53 -1.64
CA TYR A 182 12.13 -25.39 -0.80
C TYR A 182 10.61 -25.21 -0.86
N CYS A 183 10.03 -25.24 -2.07
CA CYS A 183 8.59 -25.13 -2.27
C CYS A 183 7.84 -26.23 -1.52
N ARG A 184 8.30 -27.49 -1.59
CA ARG A 184 7.72 -28.62 -0.85
C ARG A 184 7.66 -28.36 0.65
N ILE A 185 8.77 -27.96 1.25
CA ILE A 185 8.85 -27.68 2.69
C ILE A 185 7.88 -26.54 3.05
N ALA A 186 7.85 -25.48 2.25
CA ALA A 186 6.92 -24.37 2.43
C ALA A 186 5.45 -24.84 2.37
N TYR A 187 5.06 -25.62 1.36
CA TYR A 187 3.69 -26.11 1.21
C TYR A 187 3.23 -26.98 2.37
N ILE A 188 4.08 -27.90 2.83
CA ILE A 188 3.78 -28.75 3.98
C ILE A 188 3.60 -27.89 5.24
N ALA A 189 4.50 -26.92 5.47
CA ALA A 189 4.45 -26.05 6.64
C ALA A 189 3.27 -25.06 6.66
N ALA A 190 2.77 -24.69 5.48
CA ALA A 190 1.68 -23.75 5.26
C ALA A 190 0.32 -24.42 5.04
N ARG A 191 0.23 -25.75 5.20
CA ARG A 191 -0.97 -26.51 4.94
C ARG A 191 -2.14 -25.99 5.78
N CYS A 192 -3.20 -25.54 5.10
CA CYS A 192 -4.42 -25.12 5.76
C CYS A 192 -5.27 -26.33 6.18
N GLU A 193 -6.10 -26.13 7.20
CA GLU A 193 -7.10 -27.13 7.59
C GLU A 193 -8.05 -27.39 6.40
N GLY A 194 -8.20 -28.66 6.03
CA GLY A 194 -8.99 -29.08 4.86
C GLY A 194 -8.24 -29.13 3.53
N GLU A 195 -6.98 -28.67 3.46
CA GLU A 195 -6.15 -28.82 2.25
C GLU A 195 -5.65 -30.28 2.16
N LEU A 196 -6.12 -31.01 1.14
CA LEU A 196 -5.80 -32.42 0.92
C LEU A 196 -4.82 -32.58 -0.24
N PHE A 197 -3.56 -32.89 0.07
CA PHE A 197 -2.58 -33.37 -0.88
C PHE A 197 -1.70 -34.44 -0.22
N ASP A 198 -1.07 -35.29 -1.04
CA ASP A 198 -0.13 -36.29 -0.58
C ASP A 198 1.22 -35.62 -0.28
N GLU A 199 1.70 -35.74 0.96
CA GLU A 199 2.99 -35.18 1.40
C GLU A 199 4.20 -35.90 0.77
N ASN A 200 3.96 -37.05 0.13
CA ASN A 200 4.94 -37.78 -0.67
C ASN A 200 5.12 -37.20 -2.08
N PHE A 201 4.26 -36.27 -2.52
CA PHE A 201 4.48 -35.58 -3.78
C PHE A 201 5.81 -34.84 -3.76
N SER A 202 6.50 -34.90 -4.90
CA SER A 202 7.71 -34.15 -5.14
C SER A 202 7.42 -32.65 -5.08
N GLY A 203 8.45 -31.86 -4.80
CA GLY A 203 8.31 -30.41 -4.81
C GLY A 203 7.83 -29.85 -6.14
N ARG A 204 8.18 -30.50 -7.25
CA ARG A 204 7.77 -30.09 -8.60
C ARG A 204 6.27 -30.33 -8.82
N GLU A 205 5.73 -31.43 -8.27
CA GLU A 205 4.28 -31.72 -8.29
C GLU A 205 3.50 -30.75 -7.42
N LEU A 206 3.96 -30.48 -6.20
CA LEU A 206 3.32 -29.52 -5.30
C LEU A 206 3.39 -28.09 -5.88
N TYR A 207 4.51 -27.70 -6.48
CA TYR A 207 4.63 -26.42 -7.18
C TYR A 207 3.61 -26.32 -8.32
N ARG A 208 3.48 -27.36 -9.16
CA ARG A 208 2.48 -27.38 -10.24
C ARG A 208 1.05 -27.24 -9.71
N MET A 209 0.77 -27.77 -8.52
CA MET A 209 -0.55 -27.73 -7.89
C MET A 209 -0.89 -26.34 -7.31
N PHE A 210 0.07 -25.70 -6.62
CA PHE A 210 -0.22 -24.53 -5.78
C PHE A 210 0.30 -23.20 -6.30
N ALA A 211 1.34 -23.22 -7.14
CA ALA A 211 1.90 -21.99 -7.70
C ALA A 211 0.93 -21.32 -8.67
N ASP A 212 1.21 -20.06 -9.00
CA ASP A 212 0.44 -19.27 -9.96
C ASP A 212 0.25 -19.97 -11.31
N GLY A 213 1.23 -20.75 -11.75
CA GLY A 213 1.16 -21.55 -12.97
C GLY A 213 1.74 -20.86 -14.21
N ARG A 214 2.08 -19.57 -14.12
CA ARG A 214 2.90 -18.87 -15.13
C ARG A 214 4.38 -19.05 -14.80
N ASP A 215 4.88 -20.28 -14.89
CA ASP A 215 6.24 -20.68 -14.44
C ASP A 215 7.39 -20.25 -15.37
N ASP A 216 7.09 -19.58 -16.48
CA ASP A 216 8.09 -18.96 -17.35
C ASP A 216 9.16 -19.92 -17.91
N GLY A 217 8.86 -21.20 -18.03
CA GLY A 217 9.81 -22.21 -18.51
C GLY A 217 10.36 -23.13 -17.42
N LEU A 218 10.21 -22.75 -16.15
CA LEU A 218 10.89 -23.38 -15.01
C LEU A 218 10.51 -24.85 -14.83
N LEU A 219 9.26 -25.24 -15.15
CA LEU A 219 8.84 -26.63 -15.07
C LEU A 219 9.37 -27.51 -16.21
N GLN A 220 9.97 -26.92 -17.24
CA GLN A 220 10.45 -27.64 -18.42
C GLN A 220 11.97 -27.79 -18.51
N ILE A 221 12.73 -27.07 -17.68
CA ILE A 221 14.18 -27.26 -17.57
C ILE A 221 14.52 -28.57 -16.83
N ASP A 222 15.71 -29.11 -17.12
CA ASP A 222 16.29 -30.24 -16.40
C ASP A 222 16.41 -29.89 -14.91
N GLY A 223 15.78 -30.71 -14.08
CA GLY A 223 15.68 -30.49 -12.66
C GLY A 223 16.98 -30.67 -11.89
N ASP A 224 17.90 -31.49 -12.41
CA ASP A 224 19.14 -31.85 -11.73
C ASP A 224 20.36 -31.09 -12.28
N SER A 225 20.18 -30.36 -13.39
CA SER A 225 21.22 -29.52 -13.98
C SER A 225 21.35 -28.18 -13.27
N ASN A 226 22.52 -27.95 -12.66
CA ASN A 226 22.88 -26.64 -12.10
C ASN A 226 23.03 -25.57 -13.20
N GLU A 227 23.56 -25.96 -14.36
CA GLU A 227 23.80 -25.07 -15.50
C GLU A 227 22.47 -24.59 -16.10
N GLU A 228 21.49 -25.49 -16.30
CA GLU A 228 20.19 -25.07 -16.82
C GLU A 228 19.47 -24.10 -15.88
N PHE A 229 19.49 -24.37 -14.57
CA PHE A 229 18.89 -23.45 -13.60
C PHE A 229 19.60 -22.10 -13.57
N SER A 230 20.95 -22.11 -13.60
CA SER A 230 21.77 -20.89 -13.68
C SER A 230 21.46 -20.07 -14.92
N ASP A 231 21.41 -20.70 -16.09
CA ASP A 231 21.08 -20.05 -17.36
C ASP A 231 19.64 -19.53 -17.38
N TRP A 232 18.70 -20.22 -16.73
CA TRP A 232 17.31 -19.78 -16.63
C TRP A 232 17.18 -18.55 -15.73
N ILE A 233 17.89 -18.50 -14.59
CA ILE A 233 17.98 -17.34 -13.70
C ILE A 233 18.60 -16.14 -14.42
N ASP A 234 19.66 -16.36 -15.21
CA ASP A 234 20.40 -15.30 -15.90
C ASP A 234 19.72 -14.87 -17.22
N HIS A 235 18.51 -15.34 -17.51
CA HIS A 235 17.77 -15.07 -18.75
C HIS A 235 18.52 -15.50 -20.04
N ARG A 236 19.40 -16.51 -19.95
CA ARG A 236 20.15 -17.08 -21.08
C ARG A 236 19.52 -18.36 -21.64
N HIS A 237 18.68 -19.04 -20.85
CA HIS A 237 18.08 -20.32 -21.24
C HIS A 237 16.98 -20.16 -22.31
N PRO A 238 16.92 -21.00 -23.37
CA PRO A 238 15.95 -20.87 -24.46
C PRO A 238 14.48 -21.08 -24.03
N LEU A 239 14.25 -21.82 -22.95
CA LEU A 239 12.90 -22.02 -22.39
C LEU A 239 12.44 -20.86 -21.49
N ARG A 240 13.34 -19.93 -21.12
CA ARG A 240 12.99 -18.78 -20.28
C ARG A 240 12.11 -17.81 -21.06
N ARG A 241 10.87 -17.63 -20.60
CA ARG A 241 9.92 -16.65 -21.15
C ARG A 241 9.99 -15.33 -20.41
N THR A 242 9.14 -14.36 -20.74
CA THR A 242 8.99 -13.10 -20.00
C THR A 242 7.52 -12.86 -19.64
N GLY A 243 7.29 -12.20 -18.50
CA GLY A 243 5.94 -11.82 -18.05
C GLY A 243 5.21 -12.88 -17.22
N GLY A 244 5.87 -13.98 -16.84
CA GLY A 244 5.32 -14.94 -15.87
C GLY A 244 5.63 -14.58 -14.42
N HIS A 245 5.16 -15.45 -13.52
CA HIS A 245 5.24 -15.31 -12.07
C HIS A 245 5.83 -16.59 -11.44
N PRO A 246 7.04 -17.02 -11.84
CA PRO A 246 7.63 -18.30 -11.43
C PRO A 246 7.87 -18.42 -9.93
N TRP A 247 7.95 -17.28 -9.23
CA TRP A 247 8.21 -17.23 -7.81
C TRP A 247 6.94 -17.24 -6.96
N GLU A 248 5.76 -16.98 -7.53
CA GLU A 248 4.49 -16.95 -6.80
C GLU A 248 4.03 -18.38 -6.44
N ILE A 249 4.58 -18.90 -5.34
CA ILE A 249 4.35 -20.27 -4.88
C ILE A 249 2.95 -20.47 -4.28
N LYS A 250 2.32 -19.43 -3.72
CA LYS A 250 0.89 -19.46 -3.33
C LYS A 250 0.15 -18.32 -4.03
N ARG A 251 -0.90 -18.70 -4.75
CA ARG A 251 -1.79 -17.77 -5.46
C ARG A 251 -2.41 -16.72 -4.53
N GLY A 252 -2.52 -15.52 -5.05
CA GLY A 252 -3.18 -14.40 -4.39
C GLY A 252 -3.34 -13.23 -5.35
N GLY A 253 -3.96 -12.16 -4.87
CA GLY A 253 -3.94 -10.88 -5.58
C GLY A 253 -2.55 -10.26 -5.51
N ASN A 254 -2.39 -9.11 -6.15
CA ASN A 254 -1.13 -8.35 -6.17
C ASN A 254 -0.55 -8.02 -4.78
N THR A 255 -1.36 -8.11 -3.72
CA THR A 255 -0.97 -7.82 -2.33
C THR A 255 -1.12 -9.01 -1.39
N THR A 256 -1.51 -10.20 -1.86
CA THR A 256 -1.82 -11.37 -1.01
C THR A 256 -1.22 -12.70 -1.48
N HIS A 257 -0.42 -12.69 -2.55
CA HIS A 257 0.37 -13.85 -2.93
C HIS A 257 1.58 -14.02 -2.00
N ILE A 258 2.13 -15.23 -1.95
CA ILE A 258 3.41 -15.51 -1.30
C ILE A 258 4.38 -15.92 -2.39
N SER A 259 5.54 -15.26 -2.44
CA SER A 259 6.59 -15.55 -3.40
C SER A 259 7.84 -16.11 -2.73
N LEU A 260 8.43 -17.14 -3.33
CA LEU A 260 9.75 -17.65 -2.97
C LEU A 260 10.70 -17.30 -4.12
N VAL A 261 11.32 -16.13 -4.00
CA VAL A 261 12.11 -15.54 -5.08
C VAL A 261 13.52 -16.08 -5.04
N VAL A 262 14.08 -16.35 -6.22
CA VAL A 262 15.51 -16.66 -6.38
C VAL A 262 16.17 -15.57 -7.21
N TYR A 263 17.31 -15.05 -6.73
CA TYR A 263 18.08 -14.03 -7.45
C TYR A 263 19.58 -14.13 -7.18
N ARG A 264 20.37 -13.46 -8.02
CA ARG A 264 21.81 -13.28 -7.84
C ARG A 264 22.08 -12.15 -6.83
N PRO A 265 22.89 -12.37 -5.77
CA PRO A 265 23.26 -11.30 -4.86
C PRO A 265 24.03 -10.18 -5.59
N THR A 266 23.65 -8.92 -5.35
CA THR A 266 24.15 -7.75 -6.10
C THR A 266 25.65 -7.49 -5.93
N TYR A 267 26.22 -7.82 -4.77
CA TYR A 267 27.62 -7.51 -4.42
C TYR A 267 28.51 -8.73 -4.22
N SER A 268 27.97 -9.95 -4.34
CA SER A 268 28.77 -11.17 -4.26
C SER A 268 29.42 -11.45 -5.62
N GLN A 269 30.60 -12.06 -5.58
CA GLN A 269 31.25 -12.61 -6.77
C GLN A 269 30.26 -13.51 -7.53
N ASN A 270 30.25 -13.38 -8.86
CA ASN A 270 29.35 -14.09 -9.77
C ASN A 270 29.26 -15.58 -9.41
N GLY A 271 28.04 -16.10 -9.27
CA GLY A 271 27.78 -17.55 -9.14
C GLY A 271 26.93 -17.98 -7.96
N ARG A 272 26.65 -17.11 -6.99
CA ARG A 272 25.79 -17.45 -5.83
C ARG A 272 24.31 -17.19 -6.12
N PHE A 273 23.45 -17.77 -5.29
CA PHE A 273 22.00 -17.63 -5.32
C PHE A 273 21.49 -17.26 -3.93
N VAL A 274 20.54 -16.33 -3.88
CA VAL A 274 19.72 -16.07 -2.69
C VAL A 274 18.34 -16.65 -2.95
N VAL A 275 17.82 -17.38 -1.98
CA VAL A 275 16.40 -17.75 -1.92
C VAL A 275 15.77 -16.87 -0.84
N GLU A 276 14.73 -16.13 -1.19
CA GLU A 276 14.09 -15.18 -0.29
C GLU A 276 12.57 -15.34 -0.31
N LEU A 277 11.97 -15.40 0.88
CA LEU A 277 10.53 -15.49 1.03
C LEU A 277 9.90 -14.09 1.14
N HIS A 278 8.88 -13.84 0.34
CA HIS A 278 8.11 -12.61 0.26
C HIS A 278 6.64 -12.91 0.57
N GLY A 279 6.04 -12.19 1.52
CA GLY A 279 4.68 -12.46 1.97
C GLY A 279 4.23 -11.50 3.07
N GLU A 280 4.19 -10.21 2.76
CA GLU A 280 4.00 -9.16 3.76
C GLU A 280 2.53 -8.85 4.08
N SER A 281 1.56 -9.48 3.41
CA SER A 281 0.14 -9.29 3.74
C SER A 281 -0.17 -9.81 5.15
N LEU A 282 -0.89 -9.05 5.98
CA LEU A 282 -1.23 -9.48 7.35
C LEU A 282 -1.91 -10.85 7.39
N GLY A 283 -2.88 -11.07 6.49
CA GLY A 283 -3.63 -12.32 6.42
C GLY A 283 -2.80 -13.53 5.94
N ARG A 284 -1.60 -13.30 5.40
CA ARG A 284 -0.67 -14.35 4.95
C ARG A 284 0.58 -14.45 5.82
N MET A 285 0.86 -13.45 6.65
CA MET A 285 2.17 -13.35 7.30
C MET A 285 2.43 -14.52 8.25
N ALA A 286 1.43 -15.01 8.98
CA ALA A 286 1.62 -16.19 9.82
C ALA A 286 1.97 -17.44 8.99
N GLU A 287 1.32 -17.62 7.84
CA GLU A 287 1.62 -18.68 6.86
C GLU A 287 3.05 -18.54 6.33
N THR A 288 3.43 -17.34 5.87
CA THR A 288 4.78 -17.02 5.41
C THR A 288 5.86 -17.30 6.46
N LEU A 289 5.62 -16.90 7.72
CA LEU A 289 6.58 -17.12 8.81
C LEU A 289 6.71 -18.60 9.20
N ARG A 290 5.64 -19.39 9.08
CA ARG A 290 5.71 -20.86 9.24
C ARG A 290 6.53 -21.50 8.12
N MET A 291 6.35 -21.09 6.87
CA MET A 291 7.17 -21.56 5.74
C MET A 291 8.65 -21.25 5.97
N PHE A 292 8.97 -20.00 6.34
CA PHE A 292 10.32 -19.55 6.62
C PHE A 292 11.00 -20.39 7.70
N LEU A 293 10.32 -20.58 8.85
CA LEU A 293 10.86 -21.39 9.95
C LEU A 293 11.08 -22.85 9.54
N ALA A 294 10.17 -23.45 8.76
CA ALA A 294 10.30 -24.85 8.33
C ALA A 294 11.49 -25.05 7.38
N ILE A 295 11.71 -24.12 6.44
CA ILE A 295 12.88 -24.15 5.54
C ILE A 295 14.17 -24.01 6.36
N LEU A 296 14.19 -23.10 7.33
CA LEU A 296 15.32 -22.90 8.22
C LEU A 296 15.62 -24.16 9.05
N GLU A 297 14.59 -24.80 9.60
CA GLU A 297 14.69 -26.03 10.40
C GLU A 297 15.14 -27.24 9.57
N ALA A 298 14.87 -27.23 8.26
CA ALA A 298 15.43 -28.20 7.31
C ALA A 298 16.91 -27.95 6.97
N GLY A 299 17.54 -26.91 7.54
CA GLY A 299 18.95 -26.60 7.35
C GLY A 299 19.27 -25.95 5.99
N LEU A 300 18.25 -25.43 5.29
CA LEU A 300 18.42 -24.80 3.99
C LEU A 300 18.68 -23.30 4.12
N PRO A 301 19.66 -22.71 3.41
CA PRO A 301 19.87 -21.27 3.40
C PRO A 301 18.64 -20.53 2.86
N ILE A 302 18.15 -19.53 3.60
CA ILE A 302 16.92 -18.79 3.28
C ILE A 302 16.95 -17.40 3.90
N SER A 303 16.48 -16.39 3.15
CA SER A 303 16.19 -15.05 3.64
C SER A 303 14.67 -14.80 3.71
N ILE A 304 14.27 -13.74 4.39
CA ILE A 304 12.90 -13.21 4.36
C ILE A 304 12.95 -11.71 4.04
N ALA A 305 12.08 -11.30 3.13
CA ALA A 305 11.97 -9.91 2.72
C ALA A 305 11.57 -9.02 3.91
N ASN A 306 12.17 -7.83 3.99
CA ASN A 306 11.88 -6.83 5.02
C ASN A 306 11.90 -7.39 6.45
N ALA A 307 12.94 -8.16 6.81
CA ALA A 307 13.07 -8.78 8.13
C ALA A 307 12.84 -7.80 9.31
N GLU A 308 13.28 -6.54 9.22
CA GLU A 308 13.00 -5.55 10.26
C GLU A 308 11.50 -5.22 10.38
N ALA A 309 10.77 -5.13 9.27
CA ALA A 309 9.33 -4.96 9.29
C ALA A 309 8.62 -6.16 9.95
N VAL A 310 9.09 -7.38 9.64
CA VAL A 310 8.61 -8.62 10.30
C VAL A 310 8.76 -8.50 11.82
N ARG A 311 9.97 -8.14 12.28
CA ARG A 311 10.27 -7.97 13.71
C ARG A 311 9.37 -6.91 14.36
N LYS A 312 9.27 -5.72 13.76
CA LYS A 312 8.42 -4.63 14.28
C LYS A 312 6.97 -5.07 14.44
N ARG A 313 6.41 -5.77 13.45
CA ARG A 313 5.02 -6.27 13.48
C ARG A 313 4.82 -7.35 14.53
N LEU A 314 5.78 -8.26 14.73
CA LEU A 314 5.68 -9.25 15.82
C LEU A 314 5.67 -8.55 17.19
N LEU A 315 6.49 -7.51 17.37
CA LEU A 315 6.63 -6.74 18.61
C LEU A 315 5.57 -5.63 18.80
N ALA A 316 4.69 -5.40 17.83
CA ALA A 316 3.76 -4.25 17.81
C ALA A 316 4.47 -2.87 17.88
N GLN A 317 5.67 -2.78 17.32
CA GLN A 317 6.47 -1.56 17.21
C GLN A 317 6.19 -0.77 15.92
N ASP A 318 5.37 -1.32 15.04
CA ASP A 318 4.83 -0.69 13.84
C ASP A 318 3.69 0.29 14.16
N THR A 319 3.18 0.97 13.13
CA THR A 319 2.05 1.89 13.25
C THR A 319 0.87 1.46 12.36
N VAL A 320 -0.34 1.82 12.82
CA VAL A 320 -1.56 1.73 12.01
C VAL A 320 -1.81 3.09 11.38
N GLY A 321 -2.04 3.10 10.07
CA GLY A 321 -2.51 4.28 9.37
C GLY A 321 -4.01 4.50 9.60
N ILE A 322 -4.38 5.69 10.06
CA ILE A 322 -5.75 6.18 10.05
C ILE A 322 -5.98 6.85 8.71
N ILE A 323 -6.91 6.30 7.92
CA ILE A 323 -7.22 6.81 6.58
C ILE A 323 -8.60 7.48 6.56
N PRO A 324 -8.77 8.52 5.72
CA PRO A 324 -10.07 9.18 5.55
C PRO A 324 -11.16 8.19 5.13
N ALA A 325 -12.41 8.48 5.51
CA ALA A 325 -13.56 7.60 5.30
C ALA A 325 -13.85 7.27 3.81
N HIS A 326 -13.41 8.14 2.89
CA HIS A 326 -13.58 7.96 1.44
C HIS A 326 -12.44 7.13 0.79
N VAL A 327 -11.35 6.86 1.52
CA VAL A 327 -10.19 6.14 0.97
C VAL A 327 -10.40 4.63 1.09
N SER A 328 -10.34 3.89 -0.02
CA SER A 328 -10.38 2.42 0.01
C SER A 328 -9.18 1.83 0.74
N HIS A 329 -9.38 0.75 1.51
CA HIS A 329 -8.30 -0.01 2.15
C HIS A 329 -7.27 -0.56 1.15
N HIS A 330 -7.65 -0.76 -0.11
CA HIS A 330 -6.77 -1.33 -1.12
C HIS A 330 -5.52 -0.45 -1.34
N ARG A 331 -4.36 -0.95 -0.88
CA ARG A 331 -3.05 -0.28 -0.94
C ARG A 331 -2.98 1.07 -0.24
N ALA A 332 -3.91 1.38 0.65
CA ALA A 332 -3.93 2.68 1.31
C ALA A 332 -2.75 2.89 2.27
N ASN A 333 -2.07 1.83 2.71
CA ASN A 333 -0.79 1.93 3.42
C ASN A 333 0.31 2.62 2.59
N GLN A 334 0.25 2.56 1.25
CA GLN A 334 1.21 3.21 0.35
C GLN A 334 1.11 4.75 0.35
N ARG A 335 0.05 5.31 0.98
CA ARG A 335 -0.10 6.76 1.16
C ARG A 335 0.82 7.31 2.26
N PHE A 336 1.35 6.43 3.10
CA PHE A 336 2.25 6.79 4.18
C PHE A 336 3.71 6.66 3.73
N ARG A 337 4.57 7.48 4.32
CA ARG A 337 6.00 7.45 4.06
C ARG A 337 6.58 6.16 4.64
N LYS A 338 7.62 5.62 3.99
CA LYS A 338 8.26 4.36 4.40
C LYS A 338 8.82 4.41 5.82
N ASP A 339 9.26 5.57 6.30
CA ASP A 339 9.78 5.79 7.66
C ASP A 339 8.70 5.78 8.75
N GLN A 340 7.41 5.73 8.38
CA GLN A 340 6.31 5.64 9.34
C GLN A 340 5.96 4.19 9.74
N ASP A 341 6.54 3.18 9.08
CA ASP A 341 6.29 1.75 9.35
C ASP A 341 4.78 1.40 9.36
N VAL A 342 4.02 1.95 8.40
CA VAL A 342 2.58 1.67 8.25
C VAL A 342 2.39 0.45 7.35
N PHE A 343 1.98 -0.66 7.95
CA PHE A 343 1.65 -1.89 7.20
C PHE A 343 0.14 -2.09 7.07
N GLU A 344 -0.60 -1.70 8.10
CA GLU A 344 -2.05 -1.82 8.17
C GLU A 344 -2.72 -0.46 8.27
N VAL A 345 -3.95 -0.38 7.77
CA VAL A 345 -4.75 0.84 7.81
C VAL A 345 -6.16 0.54 8.30
N MET A 346 -6.80 1.54 8.89
CA MET A 346 -8.20 1.50 9.29
C MET A 346 -8.83 2.88 9.16
N HIS A 347 -10.16 2.94 9.08
CA HIS A 347 -10.85 4.22 9.17
C HIS A 347 -10.98 4.65 10.64
N TYR A 348 -11.04 5.97 10.88
CA TYR A 348 -11.27 6.51 12.22
C TYR A 348 -12.60 6.01 12.86
N LYS A 349 -13.63 5.76 12.03
CA LYS A 349 -14.91 5.19 12.50
C LYS A 349 -14.76 3.78 13.08
N ASP A 350 -13.82 2.99 12.58
CA ASP A 350 -13.59 1.60 12.99
C ASP A 350 -13.01 1.51 14.41
N ILE A 351 -12.50 2.64 14.94
CA ILE A 351 -12.10 2.74 16.35
C ILE A 351 -13.30 2.59 17.29
N GLY A 352 -14.50 2.98 16.83
CA GLY A 352 -15.76 2.78 17.55
C GLY A 352 -15.73 3.33 18.98
N ARG A 353 -16.13 2.50 19.95
CA ARG A 353 -16.21 2.89 21.38
C ARG A 353 -14.86 3.27 22.00
N TYR A 354 -13.74 2.92 21.36
CA TYR A 354 -12.40 3.20 21.88
C TYR A 354 -11.86 4.58 21.48
N LYS A 355 -12.63 5.40 20.73
CA LYS A 355 -12.21 6.72 20.25
C LYS A 355 -11.60 7.59 21.36
N ARG A 356 -12.18 7.60 22.57
CA ARG A 356 -11.65 8.39 23.71
C ARG A 356 -10.25 7.95 24.17
N ARG A 357 -9.94 6.66 24.06
CA ARG A 357 -8.64 6.09 24.46
C ARG A 357 -7.57 6.27 23.38
N VAL A 358 -7.98 6.22 22.11
CA VAL A 358 -7.05 6.17 20.97
C VAL A 358 -6.77 7.55 20.39
N THR A 359 -7.78 8.41 20.26
CA THR A 359 -7.66 9.72 19.59
C THR A 359 -6.53 10.62 20.11
N PRO A 360 -6.29 10.72 21.43
CA PRO A 360 -5.19 11.56 21.95
C PRO A 360 -3.79 11.11 21.50
N PHE A 361 -3.65 9.87 21.01
CA PHE A 361 -2.38 9.29 20.57
C PHE A 361 -2.28 9.18 19.05
N ILE A 362 -3.26 9.71 18.30
CA ILE A 362 -3.18 9.79 16.85
C ILE A 362 -2.32 11.00 16.50
N THR A 363 -1.25 10.76 15.75
CA THR A 363 -0.47 11.80 15.09
C THR A 363 -1.12 12.11 13.76
N TRP A 364 -1.89 13.20 13.71
CA TRP A 364 -2.55 13.64 12.49
C TRP A 364 -1.58 14.30 11.51
N GLU A 365 -1.76 14.05 10.22
CA GLU A 365 -1.06 14.80 9.17
C GLU A 365 -1.55 16.25 9.16
N ALA A 366 -0.64 17.15 8.76
CA ALA A 366 -0.96 18.56 8.66
C ALA A 366 -2.02 18.77 7.57
N LEU A 367 -3.11 19.47 7.91
CA LEU A 367 -4.07 19.92 6.92
C LEU A 367 -3.47 21.05 6.08
N PRO A 368 -3.84 21.15 4.78
CA PRO A 368 -3.38 22.23 3.91
C PRO A 368 -3.74 23.60 4.49
N ILE A 369 -2.82 24.55 4.30
CA ILE A 369 -3.02 25.95 4.69
C ILE A 369 -3.28 26.74 3.41
N LEU A 370 -4.43 27.40 3.34
CA LEU A 370 -4.78 28.27 2.23
C LEU A 370 -4.35 29.71 2.54
N ARG A 371 -3.32 30.22 1.85
CA ARG A 371 -2.76 31.55 2.08
C ARG A 371 -2.84 32.42 0.82
N PRO A 372 -3.36 33.66 0.89
CA PRO A 372 -3.33 34.60 -0.23
C PRO A 372 -1.89 34.99 -0.63
N LEU A 373 -1.62 35.17 -1.92
CA LEU A 373 -0.30 35.52 -2.44
C LEU A 373 0.16 36.93 -2.04
N ASP A 374 -0.77 37.82 -1.74
CA ASP A 374 -0.59 39.22 -1.37
C ASP A 374 -0.48 39.46 0.15
N SER A 375 -0.46 38.39 0.95
CA SER A 375 -0.51 38.43 2.43
C SER A 375 0.82 38.49 3.17
#